data_AF-A0A0R3U647-F1
#
_entry.id   AF-A0A0R3U647-F1
#
_cell.length_a   1.000
_cell.length_b   1.000
_cell.length_c   1.000
_cell.angle_alpha   90.00
_cell.angle_beta   90.00
_cell.angle_gamma   90.00
#
_symmetry.space_group_name_H-M   'P 1'
#
loop_
_entity.id
_entity.type
_entity.pdbx_description
1 polymer ?
#
loop_
_entity_poly.entity_id
_entity_poly.type
_entity_poly.pdbx_seq_one_letter_code
_entity_poly.pdbx_strand_id
1 'polypeptide(L)'
;MAAVIQADRFLITVLKRGFASKKAVKGVAAVARTREIPVETDTNMLVNYCCINYRIDDKPIPLKPDSEYPEWLWSIRTSRRPPPLSEINPDSYYYWRRLRRLYNRYLNNVAGMDGWHRREHRDPRSHSERAYGDLFYALNKWSSEKASQS
;
A
#
# COMPACT_ATOMS: atom_id res chain seq x y z
N MET A 1 -40.41 -47.42 -9.26
CA MET A 1 -38.98 -47.11 -9.40
C MET A 1 -38.79 -46.12 -10.54
N ALA A 2 -38.43 -44.87 -10.23
CA ALA A 2 -37.65 -43.96 -11.07
C ALA A 2 -37.53 -42.64 -10.30
N ALA A 3 -36.32 -42.30 -9.83
CA ALA A 3 -36.05 -41.09 -9.07
C ALA A 3 -36.00 -39.89 -10.03
N VAL A 4 -36.79 -38.85 -9.72
CA VAL A 4 -36.70 -37.54 -10.37
C VAL A 4 -35.46 -36.83 -9.82
N ILE A 5 -34.40 -36.75 -10.63
CA ILE A 5 -33.21 -35.98 -10.29
C ILE A 5 -33.54 -34.51 -10.54
N GLN A 6 -33.87 -33.80 -9.47
CA GLN A 6 -34.06 -32.36 -9.48
C GLN A 6 -32.69 -31.70 -9.60
N ALA A 7 -32.38 -31.15 -10.78
CA ALA A 7 -31.16 -30.40 -11.00
C ALA A 7 -31.25 -29.07 -10.23
N ASP A 8 -30.69 -29.05 -9.02
CA ASP A 8 -30.51 -27.83 -8.25
C ASP A 8 -29.64 -26.85 -9.05
N ARG A 9 -30.27 -25.75 -9.48
CA ARG A 9 -29.59 -24.60 -10.06
C ARG A 9 -28.68 -24.01 -9.00
N PHE A 10 -27.41 -24.41 -9.00
CA PHE A 10 -26.36 -23.68 -8.28
C PHE A 10 -26.27 -22.27 -8.87
N LEU A 11 -26.98 -21.32 -8.24
CA LEU A 11 -26.79 -19.89 -8.44
C LEU A 11 -25.35 -19.57 -8.00
N ILE A 12 -24.46 -19.38 -8.97
CA ILE A 12 -23.17 -18.75 -8.75
C ILE A 12 -23.47 -17.32 -8.32
N THR A 13 -23.62 -17.12 -7.01
CA THR A 13 -23.67 -15.81 -6.39
C THR A 13 -22.28 -15.20 -6.57
N VAL A 14 -22.14 -14.39 -7.61
CA VAL A 14 -20.99 -13.49 -7.78
C VAL A 14 -21.00 -12.56 -6.56
N LEU A 15 -20.21 -12.92 -5.54
CA LEU A 15 -19.89 -12.04 -4.42
C LEU A 15 -19.11 -10.85 -5.01
N LYS A 16 -19.84 -9.82 -5.45
CA LYS A 16 -19.27 -8.50 -5.71
C LYS A 16 -18.63 -8.06 -4.40
N ARG A 17 -17.30 -8.12 -4.32
CA ARG A 17 -16.53 -7.46 -3.27
C ARG A 17 -16.81 -5.96 -3.37
N GLY A 18 -17.88 -5.50 -2.76
CA GLY A 18 -18.14 -4.09 -2.54
C GLY A 18 -17.04 -3.58 -1.64
N PHE A 19 -16.07 -2.85 -2.20
CA PHE A 19 -15.28 -1.96 -1.38
C PHE A 19 -16.27 -1.06 -0.65
N ALA A 20 -16.29 -1.12 0.68
CA ALA A 20 -17.09 -0.21 1.48
C ALA A 20 -16.69 1.21 1.07
N SER A 21 -17.58 1.91 0.35
CA SER A 21 -17.38 3.33 0.13
C SER A 21 -17.40 3.94 1.52
N LYS A 22 -16.27 4.50 1.96
CA LYS A 22 -16.23 5.30 3.17
C LYS A 22 -17.27 6.39 2.97
N LYS A 23 -18.42 6.29 3.64
CA LYS A 23 -19.39 7.38 3.69
C LYS A 23 -18.60 8.55 4.26
N ALA A 24 -18.37 9.57 3.45
CA ALA A 24 -17.79 10.82 3.91
C ALA A 24 -18.79 11.40 4.90
N VAL A 25 -18.60 11.10 6.18
CA VAL A 25 -19.30 11.80 7.25
C VAL A 25 -18.83 13.24 7.13
N LYS A 26 -19.72 14.07 6.61
CA LYS A 26 -19.57 15.52 6.51
C LYS A 26 -19.73 16.09 7.92
N GLY A 27 -18.80 15.73 8.80
CA GLY A 27 -18.58 16.39 10.07
C GLY A 27 -17.46 17.39 9.82
N VAL A 28 -17.66 18.64 10.24
CA VAL A 28 -16.57 19.58 10.47
C VAL A 28 -15.63 18.87 11.45
N ALA A 29 -14.64 18.17 10.91
CA ALA A 29 -13.55 17.66 11.70
C ALA A 29 -12.95 18.93 12.29
N ALA A 30 -13.20 19.16 13.58
CA ALA A 30 -12.40 20.08 14.36
C ALA A 30 -10.96 19.68 14.05
N VAL A 31 -10.31 20.47 13.21
CA VAL A 31 -8.90 20.30 12.91
C VAL A 31 -8.25 20.71 14.22
N ALA A 32 -8.15 19.74 15.14
CA ALA A 32 -7.32 19.84 16.31
C ALA A 32 -5.95 20.21 15.74
N ARG A 33 -5.59 21.49 15.88
CA ARG A 33 -4.34 22.00 15.32
C ARG A 33 -3.23 21.16 15.93
N THR A 34 -2.35 20.64 15.08
CA THR A 34 -1.14 19.94 15.53
C THR A 34 -0.44 20.85 16.54
N ARG A 35 -0.17 20.33 17.74
CA ARG A 35 0.49 21.11 18.78
C ARG A 35 1.92 21.42 18.32
N GLU A 36 2.22 22.69 18.12
CA GLU A 36 3.57 23.16 17.86
C GLU A 36 4.31 23.22 19.19
N ILE A 37 5.30 22.35 19.37
CA ILE A 37 6.17 22.34 20.54
C ILE A 37 7.33 23.30 20.22
N PRO A 38 7.61 24.31 21.06
CA PRO A 38 8.74 25.19 20.84
C PRO A 38 10.04 24.39 20.83
N VAL A 39 10.93 24.72 19.89
CA VAL A 39 12.25 24.08 19.78
C VAL A 39 13.24 24.86 20.64
N GLU A 40 14.02 24.15 21.44
CA GLU A 40 15.06 24.74 22.27
C GLU A 40 16.16 25.41 21.42
N THR A 41 16.56 26.63 21.78
CA THR A 41 17.59 27.40 21.06
C THR A 41 18.95 27.44 21.75
N ASP A 42 19.05 26.97 22.99
CA ASP A 42 20.27 27.03 23.78
C ASP A 42 21.30 25.97 23.36
N THR A 43 22.47 26.43 22.90
CA THR A 43 23.53 25.55 22.37
C THR A 43 24.08 24.56 23.39
N ASN A 44 24.31 25.01 24.64
CA ASN A 44 24.81 24.16 25.71
C ASN A 44 23.84 23.03 26.07
N MET A 45 22.53 23.28 25.93
CA MET A 45 21.51 22.29 26.19
C MET A 45 21.47 21.25 25.05
N LEU A 46 21.53 21.70 23.79
CA LEU A 46 21.48 20.83 22.62
C LEU A 46 22.69 19.89 22.48
N VAL A 47 23.87 20.32 22.95
CA VAL A 47 25.09 19.50 22.89
C VAL A 47 25.12 18.44 24.00
N ASN A 48 24.59 18.76 25.18
CA ASN A 48 24.70 17.87 26.36
C ASN A 48 23.45 17.03 26.63
N TYR A 49 22.29 17.43 26.08
CA TYR A 49 21.01 16.80 26.39
C TYR A 49 20.22 16.45 25.12
N CYS A 50 19.39 15.41 25.25
CA CYS A 50 18.45 14.94 24.26
C CYS A 50 17.06 15.55 24.52
N CYS A 51 16.68 16.58 23.76
CA CYS A 51 15.41 17.31 23.92
C CYS A 51 14.24 16.67 23.13
N ILE A 52 13.90 15.40 23.43
CA ILE A 52 12.81 14.66 22.74
C ILE A 52 11.50 14.63 23.55
N ASN A 53 11.54 15.03 24.83
CA ASN A 53 10.41 14.92 25.74
C ASN A 53 9.19 15.69 25.23
N TYR A 54 8.03 15.03 25.20
CA TYR A 54 6.74 15.62 24.82
C TYR A 54 5.82 15.91 26.02
N ARG A 55 6.22 15.46 27.21
CA ARG A 55 5.53 15.70 28.48
C ARG A 55 6.08 16.98 29.11
N ILE A 56 5.20 17.77 29.71
CA ILE A 56 5.52 19.11 30.22
C ILE A 56 6.47 19.05 31.42
N ASP A 57 6.35 18.03 32.27
CA ASP A 57 7.08 17.95 33.55
C ASP A 57 8.40 17.16 33.47
N ASP A 58 8.72 16.58 32.32
CA ASP A 58 9.87 15.68 32.16
C ASP A 58 11.15 16.45 31.86
N LYS A 59 12.17 16.28 32.71
CA LYS A 59 13.50 16.87 32.51
C LYS A 59 14.21 16.29 31.29
N PRO A 60 15.00 17.10 30.55
CA PRO A 60 15.74 16.65 29.37
C PRO A 60 16.76 15.57 29.76
N ILE A 61 16.92 14.57 28.88
CA ILE A 61 17.75 13.39 29.15
C ILE A 61 19.21 13.73 28.83
N PRO A 62 20.17 13.59 29.76
CA PRO A 62 21.58 13.87 29.48
C PRO A 62 22.16 12.82 28.52
N LEU A 63 23.00 13.27 27.58
CA LEU A 63 23.76 12.40 26.70
C LEU A 63 24.89 11.73 27.47
N LYS A 64 25.06 10.43 27.22
CA LYS A 64 26.09 9.60 27.83
C LYS A 64 27.37 9.64 26.99
N PRO A 65 28.53 9.24 27.53
CA PRO A 65 29.74 9.06 26.72
C PRO A 65 29.54 7.93 25.70
N ASP A 66 30.29 7.98 24.59
CA ASP A 66 30.17 7.06 23.46
C ASP A 66 30.32 5.58 23.84
N SER A 67 31.08 5.28 24.90
CA SER A 67 31.32 3.92 25.41
C SER A 67 30.08 3.24 26.00
N GLU A 68 29.06 4.01 26.40
CA GLU A 68 27.82 3.44 26.92
C GLU A 68 26.85 3.01 25.81
N TYR A 69 27.05 3.52 24.59
CA TYR A 69 26.20 3.18 23.45
C TYR A 69 26.74 1.93 22.74
N PRO A 70 25.84 1.11 22.18
CA PRO A 70 26.26 -0.11 21.50
C PRO A 70 26.97 0.20 20.18
N GLU A 71 27.96 -0.61 19.84
CA GLU A 71 28.84 -0.42 18.67
C GLU A 71 28.08 -0.31 17.33
N TRP A 72 26.95 -1.01 17.20
CA TRP A 72 26.16 -0.97 15.97
C TRP A 72 25.63 0.43 15.65
N LEU A 73 25.49 1.32 16.63
CA LEU A 73 25.01 2.70 16.42
C LEU A 73 25.93 3.45 15.44
N TRP A 74 27.23 3.29 15.63
CA TRP A 74 28.26 3.93 14.80
C TRP A 74 28.43 3.27 13.43
N SER A 75 27.95 2.04 13.28
CA SER A 75 27.92 1.32 12.00
C SER A 75 26.74 1.73 11.09
N ILE A 76 25.77 2.50 11.60
CA ILE A 76 24.59 2.92 10.83
C ILE A 76 24.99 3.95 9.78
N ARG A 77 24.54 3.73 8.55
CA ARG A 77 24.75 4.67 7.45
C ARG A 77 23.92 5.95 7.64
N THR A 78 24.61 7.09 7.72
CA THR A 78 24.03 8.43 7.88
C THR A 78 23.72 9.13 6.55
N SER A 79 24.00 8.50 5.41
CA SER A 79 23.76 9.08 4.09
C SER A 79 22.27 9.28 3.81
N ARG A 80 21.89 10.49 3.39
CA ARG A 80 20.50 10.82 3.01
C ARG A 80 19.98 9.92 1.88
N ARG A 81 20.84 9.60 0.92
CA ARG A 81 20.47 8.75 -0.22
C ARG A 81 20.71 7.28 0.11
N PRO A 82 19.74 6.40 -0.20
CA PRO A 82 19.95 4.96 -0.13
C PRO A 82 20.96 4.54 -1.23
N PRO A 83 21.72 3.47 -1.00
CA PRO A 83 22.73 2.99 -1.93
C PRO A 83 22.07 2.56 -3.24
N PRO A 84 22.80 2.71 -4.37
CA PRO A 84 22.38 2.14 -5.63
C PRO A 84 22.31 0.62 -5.54
N LEU A 85 21.53 0.01 -6.44
CA LEU A 85 21.30 -1.43 -6.41
C LEU A 85 22.59 -2.23 -6.69
N SER A 86 23.53 -1.63 -7.43
CA SER A 86 24.84 -2.21 -7.77
C SER A 86 25.75 -2.46 -6.56
N GLU A 87 25.60 -1.68 -5.49
CA GLU A 87 26.43 -1.79 -4.27
C GLU A 87 25.82 -2.75 -3.24
N ILE A 88 24.57 -3.17 -3.43
CA ILE A 88 23.86 -4.01 -2.46
C ILE A 88 24.05 -5.48 -2.85
N ASN A 89 24.43 -6.30 -1.87
CA ASN A 89 24.54 -7.74 -2.05
C ASN A 89 23.16 -8.37 -2.43
N PRO A 90 23.05 -9.10 -3.57
CA PRO A 90 21.82 -9.76 -4.01
C PRO A 90 21.23 -10.79 -3.02
N ASP A 91 22.05 -11.40 -2.18
CA ASP A 91 21.62 -12.41 -1.21
C ASP A 91 20.99 -11.77 0.04
N SER A 92 21.12 -10.45 0.19
CA SER A 92 20.51 -9.72 1.30
C SER A 92 19.01 -9.49 1.09
N TYR A 93 18.21 -9.70 2.13
CA TYR A 93 16.79 -9.30 2.13
C TYR A 93 16.58 -7.81 1.75
N TYR A 94 17.54 -6.94 2.12
CA TYR A 94 17.47 -5.52 1.80
C TYR A 94 17.45 -5.25 0.28
N TYR A 95 18.19 -6.04 -0.50
CA TYR A 95 18.24 -5.95 -1.96
C TYR A 95 16.85 -6.13 -2.57
N TRP A 96 16.18 -7.23 -2.24
CA TRP A 96 14.87 -7.56 -2.79
C TRP A 96 13.78 -6.59 -2.35
N ARG A 97 13.83 -6.10 -1.11
CA ARG A 97 12.95 -5.02 -0.63
C ARG A 97 13.16 -3.75 -1.45
N ARG A 98 14.41 -3.41 -1.77
CA ARG A 98 14.77 -2.23 -2.59
C ARG A 98 14.27 -2.39 -4.03
N LEU A 99 14.48 -3.56 -4.63
CA LEU A 99 14.05 -3.90 -5.99
C LEU A 99 12.53 -3.78 -6.13
N ARG A 100 11.76 -4.36 -5.20
CA ARG A 100 10.29 -4.26 -5.21
C ARG A 100 9.82 -2.80 -5.17
N ARG A 101 10.45 -1.97 -4.33
CA ARG A 101 10.10 -0.55 -4.22
C ARG A 101 10.45 0.22 -5.51
N LEU A 102 11.55 -0.13 -6.19
CA LEU A 102 11.93 0.44 -7.49
C LEU A 102 10.93 0.03 -8.57
N TYR A 103 10.58 -1.24 -8.64
CA TYR A 103 9.60 -1.77 -9.58
C TYR A 103 8.22 -1.11 -9.41
N ASN A 104 7.73 -0.97 -8.18
CA ASN A 104 6.47 -0.27 -7.92
C ASN A 104 6.51 1.20 -8.36
N ARG A 105 7.65 1.90 -8.19
CA ARG A 105 7.81 3.26 -8.70
C ARG A 105 7.80 3.29 -10.22
N TYR A 106 8.48 2.34 -10.86
CA TYR A 106 8.46 2.20 -12.31
C TYR A 106 7.03 1.98 -12.82
N LEU A 107 6.29 1.03 -12.24
CA LEU A 107 4.88 0.80 -12.61
C LEU A 107 4.01 2.04 -12.41
N ASN A 108 4.17 2.77 -11.29
CA ASN A 108 3.43 4.01 -11.07
C ASN A 108 3.79 5.10 -12.09
N ASN A 109 5.04 5.16 -12.53
CA ASN A 109 5.49 6.11 -13.56
C ASN A 109 4.91 5.72 -14.92
N VAL A 110 4.99 4.44 -15.30
CA VAL A 110 4.37 3.91 -16.54
C VAL A 110 2.87 4.18 -16.53
N ALA A 111 2.20 3.86 -15.43
CA ALA A 111 0.77 4.10 -15.23
C ALA A 111 0.37 5.59 -15.28
N GLY A 112 1.34 6.49 -15.00
CA GLY A 112 1.18 7.93 -15.18
C GLY A 112 1.35 8.38 -16.63
N MET A 113 2.22 7.72 -17.40
CA MET A 113 2.47 8.02 -18.82
C MET A 113 1.38 7.46 -19.73
N ASP A 114 1.02 6.19 -19.56
CA ASP A 114 -0.02 5.50 -20.33
C ASP A 114 -1.44 5.97 -19.97
N GLY A 115 -1.58 6.66 -18.83
CA GLY A 115 -2.87 7.10 -18.31
C GLY A 115 -3.73 5.99 -17.71
N TRP A 116 -3.22 4.80 -17.39
CA TRP A 116 -4.01 3.67 -16.86
C TRP A 116 -4.83 4.01 -15.60
N HIS A 117 -4.42 5.05 -14.87
CA HIS A 117 -5.14 5.60 -13.72
C HIS A 117 -6.27 6.58 -14.05
N ARG A 118 -6.35 7.13 -15.28
CA ARG A 118 -7.47 7.99 -15.67
C ARG A 118 -8.75 7.17 -15.69
N ARG A 119 -9.85 7.80 -15.29
CA ARG A 119 -11.19 7.18 -15.29
C ARG A 119 -11.54 6.58 -16.65
N GLU A 120 -11.05 7.21 -17.71
CA GLU A 120 -11.24 6.89 -19.12
C GLU A 120 -10.60 5.56 -19.52
N HIS A 121 -9.47 5.20 -18.90
CA HIS A 121 -8.74 3.95 -19.16
C HIS A 121 -9.14 2.80 -18.22
N ARG A 122 -10.07 3.06 -17.28
CA ARG A 122 -10.69 2.00 -16.47
C ARG A 122 -11.73 1.28 -17.34
N ASP A 123 -11.26 0.29 -18.09
CA ASP A 123 -12.13 -0.53 -18.95
C ASP A 123 -13.29 -1.11 -18.09
N PRO A 124 -14.55 -0.78 -18.42
CA PRO A 124 -15.72 -1.19 -17.64
C PRO A 124 -16.01 -2.69 -17.77
N ARG A 125 -15.37 -3.36 -18.73
CA ARG A 125 -15.51 -4.80 -18.99
C ARG A 125 -15.03 -5.63 -17.81
N SER A 126 -15.72 -6.75 -17.58
CA SER A 126 -15.34 -7.74 -16.56
C SER A 126 -13.92 -8.26 -16.85
N HIS A 127 -13.19 -8.68 -15.82
CA HIS A 127 -11.86 -9.29 -16.01
C HIS A 127 -11.90 -10.50 -16.97
N SER A 128 -13.01 -11.27 -16.94
CA SER A 128 -13.25 -12.37 -17.88
C SER A 128 -13.39 -11.90 -19.33
N GLU A 129 -14.07 -10.79 -19.57
CA GLU A 129 -14.21 -10.18 -20.90
C GLU A 129 -12.89 -9.63 -21.42
N ARG A 130 -12.04 -9.09 -20.54
CA ARG A 130 -10.70 -8.60 -20.93
C ARG A 130 -9.73 -9.73 -21.26
N ALA A 131 -9.76 -10.81 -20.48
CA ALA A 131 -8.82 -11.92 -20.64
C ALA A 131 -9.21 -12.86 -21.79
N TYR A 132 -10.51 -13.10 -21.99
CA TYR A 132 -11.01 -14.09 -22.95
C TYR A 132 -11.72 -13.48 -24.17
N GLY A 133 -12.06 -12.18 -24.16
CA GLY A 133 -12.59 -11.45 -25.32
C GLY A 133 -13.70 -12.20 -26.06
N ASP A 134 -13.43 -12.50 -27.33
CA ASP A 134 -14.36 -13.19 -28.26
C ASP A 134 -14.78 -14.58 -27.78
N LEU A 135 -13.92 -15.27 -27.02
CA LEU A 135 -14.23 -16.58 -26.47
C LEU A 135 -15.32 -16.50 -25.38
N PHE A 136 -15.25 -15.49 -24.52
CA PHE A 136 -16.28 -15.26 -23.50
C PHE A 136 -17.62 -14.89 -24.13
N TYR A 137 -17.58 -14.09 -25.20
CA TYR A 137 -18.77 -13.76 -25.98
C TYR A 137 -19.41 -14.99 -26.62
N ALA A 138 -18.60 -15.82 -27.31
CA ALA A 138 -19.06 -17.05 -27.94
C ALA A 138 -19.68 -18.02 -26.91
N LEU A 139 -19.05 -18.17 -25.74
CA LEU A 139 -19.53 -19.05 -24.67
C LEU A 139 -20.88 -18.58 -24.08
N ASN A 140 -21.03 -17.28 -23.81
CA ASN A 140 -22.29 -16.73 -23.31
C ASN A 140 -23.42 -16.84 -24.33
N LYS A 141 -23.11 -16.55 -25.61
CA LYS A 141 -24.07 -16.70 -26.70
C LYS A 141 -24.57 -18.14 -26.79
N TRP A 142 -23.64 -19.09 -26.82
CA TRP A 142 -23.95 -20.52 -26.85
C TRP A 142 -24.78 -20.96 -25.63
N SER A 143 -24.40 -20.54 -24.43
CA SER A 143 -25.15 -20.86 -23.20
C SER A 143 -26.56 -20.30 -23.21
N SER A 144 -26.76 -19.11 -23.79
CA SER A 144 -28.07 -18.45 -23.87
C SER A 144 -28.99 -19.13 -24.89
N GLU A 145 -28.44 -19.54 -26.04
CA GLU A 145 -29.16 -20.33 -27.05
C GLU A 145 -29.58 -21.70 -26.53
N LYS A 146 -28.77 -22.30 -25.64
CA LYS A 146 -29.14 -23.56 -24.97
C LYS A 146 -30.22 -23.38 -23.92
N ALA A 147 -30.22 -22.27 -23.20
CA ALA A 147 -31.25 -21.96 -22.21
C ALA A 147 -32.61 -21.57 -22.82
N SER A 148 -32.66 -21.10 -24.06
CA SER A 148 -33.91 -20.80 -24.78
C SER A 148 -34.53 -22.01 -25.48
N GLN A 149 -33.75 -23.08 -25.69
CA GLN A 149 -34.20 -24.35 -26.27
C GLN A 149 -34.80 -25.32 -25.23
N SER A 150 -34.65 -25.01 -23.93
CA SER A 150 -35.23 -25.75 -22.81
C SER A 150 -36.44 -25.03 -22.22
#